data_AF-A0A2E4R5E2-F1
#
_entry.id   AF-A0A2E4R5E2-F1
#
_cell.length_a   1.000
_cell.length_b   1.000
_cell.length_c   1.000
_cell.angle_alpha   90.00
_cell.angle_beta   90.00
_cell.angle_gamma   90.00
#
_symmetry.space_group_name_H-M   'P 1'
#
loop_
_entity.id
_entity.type
_entity.pdbx_description
1 polymer ?
#
loop_
_entity_poly.entity_id
_entity_poly.type
_entity_poly.pdbx_seq_one_letter_code
_entity_poly.pdbx_strand_id
1 'polypeptide(L)' 'MIGAIEPVRNAAVAYDGKQAVAMLRYRPDESITSILKRLDTAIATAQASGERVDEWNQPDAKWT' A
#
# COMPACT_ATOMS: atom_id res chain seq x y z
N MET A 1 -6.85 3.67 -21.20
CA MET A 1 -7.73 2.48 -21.08
C MET A 1 -7.83 2.16 -19.60
N ILE A 2 -8.97 2.43 -18.95
CA ILE A 2 -9.19 2.01 -17.57
C ILE A 2 -9.80 0.61 -17.65
N GLY A 3 -8.96 -0.40 -17.47
CA GLY A 3 -9.42 -1.78 -17.33
C GLY A 3 -10.26 -1.94 -16.07
N ALA A 4 -11.17 -2.90 -16.06
CA ALA A 4 -11.92 -3.24 -14.85
C ALA A 4 -10.95 -3.73 -13.77
N ILE A 5 -10.70 -2.90 -12.77
CA ILE A 5 -9.96 -3.29 -11.57
C ILE A 5 -10.99 -3.88 -10.60
N GLU A 6 -10.77 -5.12 -10.18
CA GLU A 6 -11.60 -5.73 -9.15
C GLU A 6 -11.60 -4.87 -7.88
N PRO A 7 -12.73 -4.76 -7.16
CA PRO A 7 -12.80 -3.98 -5.93
C PRO A 7 -11.70 -4.38 -4.97
N VAL A 8 -10.88 -3.43 -4.56
CA VAL A 8 -9.84 -3.63 -3.54
C VAL A 8 -10.54 -3.83 -2.20
N ARG A 9 -10.70 -5.09 -1.78
CA ARG A 9 -11.51 -5.43 -0.60
C ARG A 9 -10.79 -5.16 0.73
N ASN A 10 -9.45 -5.12 0.73
CA ASN A 10 -8.66 -4.90 1.94
C ASN A 10 -7.32 -4.22 1.58
N ALA A 11 -7.17 -2.94 1.92
CA ALA A 11 -5.94 -2.17 1.73
C ALA A 11 -5.69 -1.24 2.90
N ALA A 12 -4.41 -1.01 3.21
CA ALA A 12 -3.99 0.01 4.16
C ALA A 12 -3.31 1.13 3.38
N VAL A 13 -3.80 2.36 3.55
CA VAL A 13 -3.33 3.52 2.80
C VAL A 13 -2.97 4.64 3.78
N ALA A 14 -1.79 5.21 3.60
CA ALA A 14 -1.35 6.41 4.32
C ALA A 14 -1.37 7.62 3.37
N TYR A 15 -1.98 8.70 3.83
CA TYR A 15 -2.15 9.95 3.05
C TYR A 15 -1.59 11.13 3.86
N ASP A 16 -0.76 11.97 3.23
CA ASP A 16 -0.14 13.12 3.89
C ASP A 16 -0.94 14.43 3.75
N GLY A 17 -2.15 14.36 3.19
CA GLY A 17 -2.96 15.54 2.86
C GLY A 17 -2.79 16.06 1.43
N LYS A 18 -1.81 15.55 0.67
CA LYS A 18 -1.57 15.92 -0.73
C LYS A 18 -1.55 14.69 -1.64
N GLN A 19 -0.88 13.62 -1.22
CA GLN A 19 -0.71 12.38 -1.99
C GLN A 19 -0.69 11.14 -1.09
N ALA A 20 -0.98 9.99 -1.71
CA ALA A 20 -0.80 8.71 -1.04
C ALA A 20 0.70 8.42 -0.90
N VAL A 21 1.15 8.31 0.35
CA VAL A 21 2.56 8.11 0.72
C VAL A 21 2.89 6.63 0.83
N ALA A 22 1.92 5.83 1.29
CA ALA A 22 2.04 4.38 1.32
C ALA A 22 0.72 3.73 0.92
N MET A 23 0.78 2.72 0.04
CA MET A 23 -0.35 1.86 -0.33
C MET A 23 0.08 0.41 -0.19
N LEU A 24 -0.45 -0.26 0.83
CA LEU A 24 -0.15 -1.64 1.16
C LEU A 24 -1.31 -2.57 0.81
N ARG A 25 -0.96 -3.77 0.35
CA ARG A 25 -1.95 -4.82 0.10
C ARG A 25 -2.12 -5.68 1.34
N TYR A 26 -3.36 -5.87 1.74
CA TYR A 26 -3.69 -6.81 2.81
C TYR A 26 -3.46 -8.25 2.34
N ARG A 27 -2.81 -9.05 3.19
CA ARG A 27 -2.58 -10.47 2.95
C ARG A 27 -3.61 -11.28 3.74
N PRO A 28 -4.20 -12.36 3.18
CA PRO A 28 -5.31 -13.09 3.81
C PRO A 28 -5.03 -13.57 5.23
N ASP A 29 -3.79 -13.98 5.50
CA ASP A 29 -3.35 -14.54 6.79
C ASP A 29 -2.70 -13.48 7.72
N GLU A 30 -2.80 -12.20 7.38
CA GLU A 30 -2.19 -11.12 8.14
C GLU A 30 -3.16 -10.51 9.16
N SER A 31 -2.69 -10.26 10.39
CA SER A 31 -3.49 -9.56 11.39
C SER A 31 -3.57 -8.05 11.08
N ILE A 32 -4.64 -7.39 11.54
CA ILE A 32 -4.78 -5.92 11.44
C ILE A 32 -3.55 -5.21 12.05
N THR A 33 -3.05 -5.69 13.19
CA THR A 33 -1.88 -5.11 13.85
C THR A 33 -0.61 -5.27 12.99
N SER A 34 -0.49 -6.37 12.25
CA SER A 34 0.66 -6.63 11.38
C SER A 34 0.68 -5.68 10.18
N ILE A 35 -0.46 -5.45 9.52
CA ILE A 35 -0.54 -4.51 8.40
C ILE A 35 -0.31 -3.06 8.86
N LEU A 36 -0.78 -2.67 10.05
CA LEU A 36 -0.51 -1.35 10.62
C LEU A 36 0.98 -1.12 10.90
N LYS A 37 1.69 -2.11 11.47
CA LYS A 37 3.14 -2.02 11.67
C LYS A 37 3.91 -1.88 10.35
N ARG A 38 3.47 -2.59 9.31
CA ARG A 38 4.03 -2.44 7.95
C ARG A 38 3.72 -1.06 7.38
N LEU A 39 2.52 -0.53 7.63
CA LEU A 39 2.16 0.82 7.20
C LEU A 39 3.05 1.88 7.85
N ASP A 40 3.29 1.78 9.16
CA ASP A 40 4.22 2.68 9.86
C ASP A 40 5.64 2.61 9.28
N THR A 41 6.11 1.40 9.00
CA THR A 41 7.43 1.19 8.38
C THR A 41 7.48 1.78 6.97
N ALA A 42 6.41 1.62 6.19
CA ALA A 42 6.30 2.16 4.85
C ALA A 42 6.24 3.69 4.84
N ILE A 43 5.53 4.30 5.79
CA ILE A 43 5.51 5.76 5.98
C ILE A 43 6.91 6.26 6.36
N ALA A 44 7.57 5.63 7.33
CA ALA A 44 8.91 6.02 7.76
C ALA A 44 9.93 5.89 6.60
N THR A 45 9.82 4.84 5.79
CA THR A 45 10.64 4.64 4.59
C THR A 45 10.38 5.75 3.59
N ALA A 46 9.13 6.07 3.29
CA ALA A 46 8.77 7.12 2.34
C ALA A 46 9.21 8.52 2.81
N GLN A 47 9.19 8.78 4.11
CA GLN A 47 9.72 10.01 4.69
C GLN A 47 11.25 10.08 4.58
N ALA A 48 11.95 8.95 4.71
CA ALA A 48 13.41 8.89 4.64
C ALA A 48 13.95 8.92 3.20
N SER A 49 13.30 8.23 2.26
CA SER A 49 13.71 8.17 0.85
C SER A 49 13.12 9.30 0.00
N GLY A 50 12.00 9.89 0.43
CA GLY A 50 11.19 10.79 -0.38
C GLY A 50 10.39 10.09 -1.47
N GLU A 51 10.49 8.75 -1.58
CA GLU A 51 9.78 7.94 -2.56
C GLU A 51 8.57 7.24 -1.91
N ARG A 52 7.41 7.30 -2.58
CA ARG A 52 6.21 6.61 -2.10
C ARG A 52 6.42 5.10 -2.06
N VAL A 53 5.86 4.44 -1.06
CA VAL A 53 5.85 2.97 -0.98
C VAL A 53 4.52 2.46 -1.55
N ASP A 54 4.56 1.92 -2.75
CA ASP A 54 3.37 1.39 -3.43
C ASP A 54 3.56 -0.10 -3.72
N GLU A 55 2.82 -0.96 -3.02
CA GLU A 55 2.78 -2.41 -3.26
C GLU A 55 1.81 -2.80 -4.39
N TRP A 56 0.92 -1.90 -4.80
CA TRP A 56 -0.09 -2.14 -5.84
C TRP A 56 0.45 -1.88 -7.23
N ASN A 57 1.26 -0.83 -7.40
CA ASN A 57 1.83 -0.43 -8.70
C ASN A 57 3.27 -0.93 -8.93
N GLN A 58 3.69 -2.00 -8.26
CA GLN A 58 4.98 -2.61 -8.58
C GLN A 58 4.93 -3.27 -9.97
N PRO A 59 6.00 -3.17 -10.78
CA PRO A 59 6.03 -3.75 -12.13
C PRO A 59 5.79 -5.27 -12.16
N ASP A 60 5.95 -5.92 -11.02
CA ASP A 60 5.81 -7.35 -10.73
C ASP A 60 4.60 -7.67 -9.84
N ALA A 61 3.73 -6.69 -9.56
CA ALA A 61 2.51 -6.90 -8.77
C ALA A 61 1.59 -7.90 -9.48
N LYS A 62 1.41 -9.08 -8.88
CA LYS A 62 0.44 -10.08 -9.34
C LYS A 62 -0.95 -9.74 -8.84
N TRP A 63 -1.81 -9.36 -9.78
CA TRP A 63 -3.25 -9.15 -9.60
C TRP A 63 -3.92 -10.54 -9.59
N THR A 64 -3.72 -11.28 -8.51
CA THR A 64 -4.34 -12.60 -8.28
C THR A 64 -5.19 -12.52 -7.03
#